data_AF-A0AAJ2X145-F1
#
_entry.id   AF-A0AAJ2X145-F1
#
_cell.length_a   1.000
_cell.length_b   1.000
_cell.length_c   1.000
_cell.angle_alpha   90.00
_cell.angle_beta   90.00
_cell.angle_gamma   90.00
#
_symmetry.space_group_name_H-M   'P 1'
#
loop_
_entity.id
_entity.type
_entity.pdbx_description
1 polymer ?
#
loop_
_entity_poly.entity_id
_entity_poly.type
_entity_poly.pdbx_seq_one_letter_code
_entity_poly.pdbx_strand_id
1 'polypeptide(L)'
;MTSTTDGITFALPSALAKGARASLTFKIVGVPAQGVVRAASGFYTSYFACDWMVCLQDSPGQKASFALDLFVPAGIDTLSIGAGLPQKVLPNGLVLHRWRATRPYSAYLFGFAVGTFSQQSSKTTAGTFVYLDGAGQGADLAAAFQQTPSIAAFLAQAAGVALPDGRYTQLLVPGQEAQEAATFSLIGVQALQDEQEDPASSWIIAHEMAHQWWGNLVTCASWQDFWLNEGITTFMVAAWKQHAFGEAAYQQELDEARRRLAIARDAGFDKPLAWSGEYPSLRIRRAVQYSKGALFMAHLRQTLGEQAFWAGMRRYTRKNVGRTVVSHDLQGAMEHASGRDLSALFAQWVYGDEATN
;
A
#
# COMPACT_ATOMS: atom_id res chain seq x y z
N MET A 1 -11.96 1.43 -32.19
CA MET A 1 -11.21 1.12 -30.96
C MET A 1 -10.01 0.30 -31.39
N THR A 2 -8.82 0.74 -31.05
CA THR A 2 -7.57 0.03 -31.33
C THR A 2 -6.96 -0.34 -29.99
N SER A 3 -6.55 -1.61 -29.84
CA SER A 3 -5.80 -2.08 -28.69
C SER A 3 -4.35 -2.21 -29.11
N THR A 4 -3.45 -1.51 -28.42
CA THR A 4 -1.99 -1.66 -28.58
C THR A 4 -1.40 -2.13 -27.25
N THR A 5 -0.08 -2.38 -27.23
CA THR A 5 0.66 -2.60 -25.99
C THR A 5 0.57 -1.41 -25.02
N ASP A 6 0.33 -0.21 -25.55
CA ASP A 6 0.25 1.04 -24.77
C ASP A 6 -1.17 1.33 -24.25
N GLY A 7 -2.11 0.39 -24.48
CA GLY A 7 -3.45 0.42 -23.93
C GLY A 7 -4.57 0.50 -24.97
N ILE A 8 -5.73 0.95 -24.51
CA ILE A 8 -6.96 1.03 -25.30
C ILE A 8 -7.15 2.46 -25.80
N THR A 9 -7.19 2.63 -27.12
CA THR A 9 -7.51 3.92 -27.76
C THR A 9 -8.86 3.88 -28.45
N PHE A 10 -9.66 4.93 -28.27
CA PHE A 10 -10.94 5.13 -28.96
C PHE A 10 -11.13 6.61 -29.30
N ALA A 11 -11.77 6.87 -30.44
CA ALA A 11 -12.16 8.22 -30.84
C ALA A 11 -13.50 8.58 -30.20
N LEU A 12 -13.62 9.80 -29.70
CA LEU A 12 -14.90 10.35 -29.27
C LEU A 12 -15.65 10.91 -30.50
N PRO A 13 -17.00 10.83 -30.55
CA PRO A 13 -17.79 11.39 -31.66
C PRO A 13 -17.59 12.90 -31.85
N SER A 14 -17.25 13.60 -30.76
CA SER A 14 -16.92 15.03 -30.74
C SER A 14 -15.89 15.30 -29.66
N ALA A 15 -15.11 16.36 -29.80
CA ALA A 15 -14.18 16.81 -28.77
C ALA A 15 -14.93 17.13 -27.46
N LEU A 16 -14.35 16.75 -26.32
CA LEU A 16 -14.88 17.13 -25.01
C LEU A 16 -14.39 18.53 -24.63
N ALA A 17 -15.31 19.39 -24.25
CA ALA A 17 -14.96 20.70 -23.69
C ALA A 17 -14.26 20.53 -22.32
N LYS A 18 -13.35 21.45 -21.99
CA LYS A 18 -12.67 21.46 -20.69
C LYS A 18 -13.72 21.51 -19.55
N GLY A 19 -13.62 20.58 -18.61
CA GLY A 19 -14.56 20.46 -17.49
C GLY A 19 -15.84 19.67 -17.78
N ALA A 20 -16.07 19.26 -19.04
CA ALA A 20 -17.17 18.36 -19.37
C ALA A 20 -16.93 16.97 -18.76
N ARG A 21 -18.02 16.30 -18.39
CA ARG A 21 -18.01 14.91 -17.93
C ARG A 21 -18.45 14.00 -19.08
N ALA A 22 -17.76 12.88 -19.25
CA ALA A 22 -18.14 11.81 -20.15
C ALA A 22 -18.21 10.50 -19.36
N SER A 23 -19.02 9.57 -19.85
CA SER A 23 -19.08 8.20 -19.33
C SER A 23 -18.59 7.25 -20.41
N LEU A 24 -17.71 6.33 -20.02
CA LEU A 24 -17.21 5.26 -20.86
C LEU A 24 -17.64 3.95 -20.22
N THR A 25 -18.23 3.08 -21.02
CA THR A 25 -18.67 1.76 -20.57
C THR A 25 -17.98 0.70 -21.42
N PHE A 26 -17.27 -0.20 -20.74
CA PHE A 26 -16.57 -1.30 -21.37
C PHE A 26 -17.24 -2.62 -20.97
N LYS A 27 -17.42 -3.52 -21.94
CA LYS A 27 -17.76 -4.92 -21.68
C LYS A 27 -16.54 -5.75 -22.04
N ILE A 28 -15.91 -6.34 -21.03
CA ILE A 28 -14.71 -7.17 -21.18
C ILE A 28 -15.08 -8.60 -20.81
N VAL A 29 -14.68 -9.56 -21.64
CA VAL A 29 -14.85 -10.99 -21.41
C VAL A 29 -13.53 -11.67 -21.74
N GLY A 30 -12.97 -12.40 -20.78
CA GLY A 30 -11.71 -13.09 -20.96
C GLY A 30 -11.15 -13.62 -19.64
N VAL A 31 -10.02 -14.32 -19.74
CA VAL A 31 -9.19 -14.71 -18.59
C VAL A 31 -8.00 -13.75 -18.58
N PRO A 32 -7.82 -12.94 -17.53
CA PRO A 32 -6.68 -12.04 -17.46
C PRO A 32 -5.38 -12.83 -17.36
N ALA A 33 -4.32 -12.33 -17.98
CA ALA A 33 -3.02 -13.00 -17.98
C ALA A 33 -2.37 -13.04 -16.59
N GLN A 34 -2.63 -12.01 -15.78
CA GLN A 34 -2.12 -11.82 -14.43
C GLN A 34 -3.12 -11.00 -13.61
N GLY A 35 -2.83 -10.80 -12.32
CA GLY A 35 -3.64 -9.96 -11.44
C GLY A 35 -4.88 -10.64 -10.84
N VAL A 36 -5.28 -11.83 -11.33
CA VAL A 36 -6.31 -12.69 -10.72
C VAL A 36 -5.71 -14.05 -10.39
N VAL A 37 -5.67 -14.38 -9.11
CA VAL A 37 -5.07 -15.60 -8.57
C VAL A 37 -6.17 -16.54 -8.09
N ARG A 38 -6.11 -17.80 -8.53
CA ARG A 38 -7.03 -18.86 -8.07
C ARG A 38 -6.48 -19.51 -6.81
N ALA A 39 -7.35 -19.78 -5.86
CA ALA A 39 -7.07 -20.51 -4.63
C ALA A 39 -8.09 -21.65 -4.46
N ALA A 40 -7.83 -22.58 -3.54
CA ALA A 40 -8.74 -23.70 -3.28
C ALA A 40 -10.15 -23.25 -2.85
N SER A 41 -10.23 -22.14 -2.11
CA SER A 41 -11.47 -21.56 -1.59
C SER A 41 -12.17 -20.60 -2.55
N GLY A 42 -11.57 -20.26 -3.70
CA GLY A 42 -12.08 -19.23 -4.61
C GLY A 42 -11.00 -18.53 -5.44
N PHE A 43 -11.05 -17.20 -5.53
CA PHE A 43 -10.03 -16.39 -6.20
C PHE A 43 -9.92 -14.99 -5.59
N TYR A 44 -8.79 -14.35 -5.82
CA TYR A 44 -8.53 -12.97 -5.37
C TYR A 44 -7.70 -12.22 -6.40
N THR A 45 -7.74 -10.89 -6.35
CA THR A 45 -6.88 -10.06 -7.19
C THR A 45 -5.60 -9.69 -6.45
N SER A 46 -4.43 -9.83 -7.07
CA SER A 46 -3.13 -9.42 -6.48
C SER A 46 -2.24 -8.81 -7.55
N TYR A 47 -1.74 -7.59 -7.30
CA TYR A 47 -0.99 -6.78 -8.27
C TYR A 47 -1.73 -6.61 -9.62
N PHE A 48 -1.09 -5.90 -10.56
CA PHE A 48 -1.51 -5.84 -11.98
C PHE A 48 -3.00 -5.53 -12.20
N ALA A 49 -3.55 -4.55 -11.47
CA ALA A 49 -4.96 -4.18 -11.55
C ALA A 49 -5.43 -3.90 -13.00
N CYS A 50 -4.55 -3.28 -13.81
CA CYS A 50 -4.90 -2.90 -15.18
C CYS A 50 -4.89 -4.06 -16.19
N ASP A 51 -4.50 -5.28 -15.78
CA ASP A 51 -4.58 -6.48 -16.62
C ASP A 51 -5.97 -7.12 -16.59
N TRP A 52 -6.76 -6.84 -15.55
CA TRP A 52 -8.13 -7.34 -15.42
C TRP A 52 -9.19 -6.22 -15.37
N MET A 53 -8.78 -4.95 -15.31
CA MET A 53 -9.66 -3.77 -15.36
C MET A 53 -9.07 -2.69 -16.26
N VAL A 54 -9.91 -1.87 -16.91
CA VAL A 54 -9.41 -0.65 -17.59
C VAL A 54 -9.01 0.38 -16.55
N CYS A 55 -7.71 0.69 -16.47
CA CYS A 55 -7.21 1.77 -15.61
C CYS A 55 -5.95 2.46 -16.16
N LEU A 56 -5.57 3.54 -15.49
CA LEU A 56 -4.35 4.30 -15.76
C LEU A 56 -3.20 3.74 -14.91
N GLN A 57 -2.49 2.73 -15.45
CA GLN A 57 -1.41 2.03 -14.75
C GLN A 57 -0.27 2.99 -14.36
N ASP A 58 0.16 3.86 -15.27
CA ASP A 58 1.36 4.70 -15.08
C ASP A 58 1.10 6.06 -14.42
N SER A 59 0.02 6.16 -13.67
CA SER A 59 -0.40 7.41 -13.05
C SER A 59 -0.95 7.17 -11.65
N PRO A 60 -0.10 6.81 -10.68
CA PRO A 60 -0.53 6.54 -9.31
C PRO A 60 -1.23 7.75 -8.68
N GLY A 61 -0.94 8.97 -9.14
CA GLY A 61 -1.63 10.17 -8.69
C GLY A 61 -3.07 10.36 -9.22
N GLN A 62 -3.47 9.63 -10.27
CA GLN A 62 -4.82 9.74 -10.85
C GLN A 62 -5.79 8.85 -10.06
N LYS A 63 -6.37 9.42 -9.00
CA LYS A 63 -7.28 8.71 -8.08
C LYS A 63 -8.73 8.75 -8.55
N ALA A 64 -9.47 7.68 -8.26
CA ALA A 64 -10.90 7.56 -8.50
C ALA A 64 -11.62 6.88 -7.32
N SER A 65 -12.91 7.17 -7.12
CA SER A 65 -13.77 6.36 -6.25
C SER A 65 -14.14 5.06 -6.96
N PHE A 66 -14.28 3.96 -6.23
CA PHE A 66 -14.61 2.65 -6.81
C PHE A 66 -15.95 2.12 -6.30
N ALA A 67 -16.68 1.48 -7.22
CA ALA A 67 -17.87 0.72 -6.93
C ALA A 67 -17.76 -0.64 -7.62
N LEU A 68 -17.98 -1.71 -6.85
CA LEU A 68 -17.93 -3.08 -7.34
C LEU A 68 -19.25 -3.79 -7.00
N ASP A 69 -19.81 -4.43 -8.02
CA ASP A 69 -20.98 -5.29 -7.91
C ASP A 69 -20.58 -6.70 -8.33
N LEU A 70 -20.64 -7.65 -7.39
CA LEU A 70 -20.30 -9.05 -7.59
C LEU A 70 -21.58 -9.89 -7.57
N PHE A 71 -21.74 -10.74 -8.58
CA PHE A 71 -22.87 -11.66 -8.71
C PHE A 71 -22.34 -13.07 -8.44
N VAL A 72 -22.61 -13.59 -7.25
CA VAL A 72 -22.03 -14.85 -6.77
C VAL A 72 -23.12 -15.87 -6.42
N PRO A 73 -22.85 -17.18 -6.44
CA PRO A 73 -23.76 -18.18 -5.88
C PRO A 73 -24.05 -17.93 -4.40
N ALA A 74 -25.17 -18.43 -3.90
CA ALA A 74 -25.46 -18.41 -2.46
C ALA A 74 -24.39 -19.17 -1.66
N GLY A 75 -24.01 -18.63 -0.50
CA GLY A 75 -22.99 -19.22 0.37
C GLY A 75 -21.54 -18.87 0.00
N ILE A 76 -21.34 -17.96 -0.96
CA ILE A 76 -20.02 -17.43 -1.31
C ILE A 76 -19.81 -16.06 -0.67
N ASP A 77 -18.68 -15.87 -0.02
CA ASP A 77 -18.22 -14.62 0.56
C ASP A 77 -17.49 -13.76 -0.49
N THR A 78 -17.45 -12.47 -0.22
CA THR A 78 -16.69 -11.51 -1.03
C THR A 78 -15.97 -10.52 -0.13
N LEU A 79 -14.83 -10.01 -0.58
CA LEU A 79 -14.12 -8.88 0.01
C LEU A 79 -13.79 -7.89 -1.10
N SER A 80 -13.88 -6.59 -0.85
CA SER A 80 -13.26 -5.58 -1.71
C SER A 80 -12.97 -4.34 -0.89
N ILE A 81 -12.45 -3.31 -1.54
CA ILE A 81 -12.11 -2.04 -0.90
C ILE A 81 -13.37 -1.28 -0.45
N GLY A 82 -13.26 -0.54 0.64
CA GLY A 82 -14.35 0.28 1.17
C GLY A 82 -15.41 -0.53 1.91
N ALA A 83 -16.66 -0.05 1.88
CA ALA A 83 -17.75 -0.62 2.66
C ALA A 83 -18.57 -1.63 1.85
N GLY A 84 -18.76 -2.83 2.42
CA GLY A 84 -19.76 -3.79 1.96
C GLY A 84 -21.17 -3.32 2.30
N LEU A 85 -22.08 -3.39 1.33
CA LEU A 85 -23.50 -3.04 1.48
C LEU A 85 -24.35 -4.31 1.68
N PRO A 86 -25.61 -4.17 2.17
CA PRO A 86 -26.52 -5.29 2.27
C PRO A 86 -26.65 -6.07 0.96
N GLN A 87 -26.48 -7.39 1.08
CA GLN A 87 -26.61 -8.36 0.01
C GLN A 87 -28.05 -8.43 -0.49
N LYS A 88 -28.24 -8.80 -1.76
CA LYS A 88 -29.56 -8.97 -2.36
C LYS A 88 -29.62 -10.28 -3.13
N VAL A 89 -30.50 -11.19 -2.74
CA VAL A 89 -30.82 -12.39 -3.52
C VAL A 89 -31.59 -11.98 -4.79
N LEU A 90 -31.17 -12.50 -5.93
CA LEU A 90 -31.75 -12.22 -7.24
C LEU A 90 -32.70 -13.34 -7.69
N PRO A 91 -33.66 -13.06 -8.61
CA PRO A 91 -34.62 -14.06 -9.07
C PRO A 91 -34.00 -15.32 -9.71
N ASN A 92 -32.76 -15.22 -10.20
CA ASN A 92 -32.02 -16.32 -10.81
C ASN A 92 -31.20 -17.15 -9.80
N GLY A 93 -31.35 -16.90 -8.48
CA GLY A 93 -30.66 -17.63 -7.42
C GLY A 93 -29.25 -17.12 -7.09
N LEU A 94 -28.71 -16.15 -7.84
CA LEU A 94 -27.45 -15.48 -7.46
C LEU A 94 -27.70 -14.48 -6.33
N VAL A 95 -26.63 -14.14 -5.61
CA VAL A 95 -26.59 -13.09 -4.60
C VAL A 95 -25.73 -11.93 -5.12
N LEU A 96 -26.30 -10.73 -5.11
CA LEU A 96 -25.60 -9.50 -5.43
C LEU A 96 -24.91 -8.95 -4.18
N HIS A 97 -23.58 -8.91 -4.21
CA HIS A 97 -22.72 -8.29 -3.20
C HIS A 97 -22.22 -6.95 -3.76
N ARG A 98 -22.34 -5.87 -2.98
CA ARG A 98 -21.98 -4.53 -3.42
C ARG A 98 -20.95 -3.92 -2.47
N TRP A 99 -19.89 -3.36 -3.05
CA TRP A 99 -18.81 -2.69 -2.33
C TRP A 99 -18.65 -1.27 -2.85
N ARG A 100 -18.45 -0.31 -1.93
CA ARG A 100 -18.33 1.10 -2.27
C ARG A 100 -17.16 1.74 -1.51
N ALA A 101 -16.19 2.23 -2.27
CA ALA A 101 -15.10 3.08 -1.79
C ALA A 101 -15.33 4.51 -2.31
N THR A 102 -15.95 5.34 -1.47
CA THR A 102 -16.33 6.73 -1.84
C THR A 102 -15.14 7.69 -1.81
N ARG A 103 -14.12 7.41 -0.99
CA ARG A 103 -12.83 8.10 -1.04
C ARG A 103 -12.10 7.73 -2.33
N PRO A 104 -11.47 8.68 -3.03
CA PRO A 104 -10.63 8.37 -4.19
C PRO A 104 -9.36 7.60 -3.81
N TYR A 105 -9.07 6.54 -4.57
CA TYR A 105 -7.86 5.72 -4.46
C TYR A 105 -7.19 5.58 -5.82
N SER A 106 -5.90 5.28 -5.80
CA SER A 106 -5.13 4.92 -7.00
C SER A 106 -5.57 3.56 -7.51
N ALA A 107 -5.57 3.35 -8.82
CA ALA A 107 -6.09 2.13 -9.42
C ALA A 107 -5.37 0.85 -8.97
N TYR A 108 -4.07 0.93 -8.69
CA TYR A 108 -3.28 -0.22 -8.21
C TYR A 108 -3.71 -0.72 -6.82
N LEU A 109 -4.44 0.09 -6.05
CA LEU A 109 -4.98 -0.27 -4.74
C LEU A 109 -6.36 -0.93 -4.82
N PHE A 110 -6.96 -0.99 -6.01
CA PHE A 110 -8.26 -1.63 -6.20
C PHE A 110 -8.08 -3.13 -6.28
N GLY A 111 -8.84 -3.85 -5.47
CA GLY A 111 -8.84 -5.31 -5.46
C GLY A 111 -10.09 -5.89 -4.83
N PHE A 112 -10.29 -7.18 -5.05
CA PHE A 112 -11.37 -7.95 -4.47
C PHE A 112 -11.01 -9.44 -4.36
N ALA A 113 -11.73 -10.14 -3.50
CA ALA A 113 -11.67 -11.59 -3.36
C ALA A 113 -13.08 -12.17 -3.33
N VAL A 114 -13.22 -13.40 -3.82
CA VAL A 114 -14.45 -14.17 -3.86
C VAL A 114 -14.11 -15.59 -3.44
N GLY A 115 -14.79 -16.12 -2.44
CA GLY A 115 -14.53 -17.47 -1.96
C GLY A 115 -15.32 -17.81 -0.72
N THR A 116 -14.96 -18.88 -0.04
CA THR A 116 -15.50 -19.20 1.31
C THR A 116 -14.47 -18.81 2.35
N PHE A 117 -14.80 -17.90 3.26
CA PHE A 117 -13.86 -17.41 4.26
C PHE A 117 -14.32 -17.76 5.67
N SER A 118 -13.44 -18.36 6.48
CA SER A 118 -13.64 -18.28 7.92
C SER A 118 -13.25 -16.87 8.39
N GLN A 119 -13.94 -16.35 9.40
CA GLN A 119 -13.76 -14.98 9.85
C GLN A 119 -13.53 -14.91 11.36
N GLN A 120 -12.60 -14.05 11.75
CA GLN A 120 -12.50 -13.52 13.10
C GLN A 120 -12.49 -11.99 13.07
N SER A 121 -12.88 -11.35 14.16
CA SER A 121 -12.78 -9.90 14.30
C SER A 121 -12.38 -9.47 15.70
N SER A 122 -11.72 -8.33 15.79
CA SER A 122 -11.42 -7.64 17.04
C SER A 122 -11.81 -6.17 16.92
N LYS A 123 -12.29 -5.57 18.01
CA LYS A 123 -12.61 -4.15 18.09
C LYS A 123 -11.88 -3.52 19.27
N THR A 124 -11.08 -2.51 18.99
CA THR A 124 -10.32 -1.75 19.98
C THR A 124 -10.57 -0.25 19.81
N THR A 125 -9.90 0.58 20.60
CA THR A 125 -9.88 2.03 20.40
C THR A 125 -9.16 2.44 19.12
N ALA A 126 -8.29 1.59 18.56
CA ALA A 126 -7.58 1.85 17.31
C ALA A 126 -8.43 1.58 16.06
N GLY A 127 -9.53 0.82 16.19
CA GLY A 127 -10.43 0.50 15.09
C GLY A 127 -11.07 -0.88 15.18
N THR A 128 -11.71 -1.29 14.09
CA THR A 128 -12.25 -2.64 13.91
C THR A 128 -11.37 -3.43 12.95
N PHE A 129 -10.88 -4.58 13.38
CA PHE A 129 -10.02 -5.47 12.60
C PHE A 129 -10.80 -6.73 12.24
N VAL A 130 -10.74 -7.12 10.97
CA VAL A 130 -11.36 -8.36 10.49
C VAL A 130 -10.30 -9.22 9.82
N TYR A 131 -10.25 -10.48 10.18
CA TYR A 131 -9.31 -11.47 9.69
C TYR A 131 -10.09 -12.52 8.95
N LEU A 132 -9.65 -12.88 7.74
CA LEU A 132 -10.30 -13.84 6.87
C LEU A 132 -9.32 -14.94 6.49
N ASP A 133 -9.71 -16.21 6.63
CA ASP A 133 -8.96 -17.34 6.06
C ASP A 133 -9.46 -17.64 4.64
N GLY A 134 -8.76 -17.09 3.65
CA GLY A 134 -8.91 -17.47 2.25
C GLY A 134 -7.98 -18.61 1.83
N ALA A 135 -7.02 -19.02 2.66
CA ALA A 135 -6.15 -20.14 2.37
C ALA A 135 -6.87 -21.49 2.56
N GLY A 136 -7.91 -21.51 3.39
CA GLY A 136 -8.74 -22.69 3.66
C GLY A 136 -7.99 -23.75 4.48
N GLN A 137 -7.02 -23.31 5.28
CA GLN A 137 -6.15 -24.20 6.06
C GLN A 137 -6.57 -24.29 7.54
N GLY A 138 -7.62 -23.56 7.95
CA GLY A 138 -8.11 -23.58 9.32
C GLY A 138 -7.13 -22.91 10.29
N ALA A 139 -6.43 -21.88 9.81
CA ALA A 139 -5.45 -21.15 10.61
C ALA A 139 -6.11 -20.48 11.82
N ASP A 140 -5.39 -20.42 12.95
CA ASP A 140 -5.78 -19.57 14.07
C ASP A 140 -5.52 -18.11 13.70
N LEU A 141 -6.56 -17.45 13.16
CA LEU A 141 -6.50 -16.05 12.74
C LEU A 141 -6.25 -15.09 13.91
N ALA A 142 -6.64 -15.46 15.14
CA ALA A 142 -6.37 -14.67 16.33
C ALA A 142 -4.86 -14.59 16.58
N ALA A 143 -4.21 -15.75 16.58
CA ALA A 143 -2.78 -15.88 16.81
C ALA A 143 -1.98 -15.26 15.65
N ALA A 144 -2.37 -15.55 14.40
CA ALA A 144 -1.67 -15.07 13.21
C ALA A 144 -1.66 -13.54 13.09
N PHE A 145 -2.71 -12.85 13.57
CA PHE A 145 -2.86 -11.40 13.46
C PHE A 145 -2.94 -10.69 14.83
N GLN A 146 -2.39 -11.29 15.88
CA GLN A 146 -2.50 -10.76 17.24
C GLN A 146 -1.87 -9.36 17.41
N GLN A 147 -0.83 -9.05 16.63
CA GLN A 147 -0.10 -7.77 16.73
C GLN A 147 -0.83 -6.62 16.01
N THR A 148 -1.75 -6.94 15.10
CA THR A 148 -2.42 -5.97 14.22
C THR A 148 -3.01 -4.76 14.96
N PRO A 149 -3.74 -4.91 16.08
CA PRO A 149 -4.31 -3.75 16.77
C PRO A 149 -3.26 -2.82 17.40
N SER A 150 -2.17 -3.37 17.92
CA SER A 150 -1.08 -2.60 18.55
C SER A 150 -0.26 -1.86 17.50
N ILE A 151 0.03 -2.52 16.37
CA ILE A 151 0.65 -1.91 15.18
C ILE A 151 -0.21 -0.74 14.70
N ALA A 152 -1.52 -0.94 14.55
CA ALA A 152 -2.44 0.11 14.10
C ALA A 152 -2.47 1.31 15.06
N ALA A 153 -2.45 1.09 16.37
CA ALA A 153 -2.39 2.16 17.36
C ALA A 153 -1.11 2.99 17.25
N PHE A 154 0.04 2.32 17.11
CA PHE A 154 1.34 2.99 16.91
C PHE A 154 1.37 3.81 15.61
N LEU A 155 0.95 3.21 14.49
CA LEU A 155 0.94 3.88 13.18
C LEU A 155 -0.02 5.07 13.17
N ALA A 156 -1.20 4.96 13.79
CA ALA A 156 -2.14 6.06 13.92
C ALA A 156 -1.52 7.24 14.72
N GLN A 157 -0.76 6.96 15.77
CA GLN A 157 -0.06 7.97 16.55
C GLN A 157 1.07 8.63 15.76
N ALA A 158 1.87 7.83 15.05
CA ALA A 158 2.94 8.29 14.17
C ALA A 158 2.42 9.18 13.03
N ALA A 159 1.31 8.78 12.40
CA ALA A 159 0.63 9.53 11.35
C ALA A 159 -0.14 10.74 11.90
N GLY A 160 -0.56 10.71 13.17
CA GLY A 160 -1.42 11.73 13.76
C GLY A 160 -2.82 11.77 13.16
N VAL A 161 -3.23 10.70 12.49
CA VAL A 161 -4.54 10.48 11.87
C VAL A 161 -4.99 9.08 12.27
N ALA A 162 -6.24 8.92 12.70
CA ALA A 162 -6.79 7.62 13.06
C ALA A 162 -6.76 6.63 11.88
N LEU A 163 -6.97 5.34 12.15
CA LEU A 163 -7.09 4.32 11.12
C LEU A 163 -8.11 4.76 10.05
N PRO A 164 -7.71 4.85 8.76
CA PRO A 164 -8.62 5.22 7.70
C PRO A 164 -9.85 4.31 7.68
N ASP A 165 -11.03 4.91 7.49
CA ASP A 165 -12.33 4.22 7.47
C ASP A 165 -12.69 3.49 8.80
N GLY A 166 -11.87 3.62 9.85
CA GLY A 166 -12.08 3.00 11.17
C GLY A 166 -12.06 1.47 11.17
N ARG A 167 -11.71 0.86 10.04
CA ARG A 167 -11.72 -0.58 9.83
C ARG A 167 -10.58 -1.00 8.92
N TYR A 168 -10.01 -2.16 9.20
CA TYR A 168 -9.02 -2.82 8.35
C TYR A 168 -9.30 -4.32 8.27
N THR A 169 -9.07 -4.91 7.10
CA THR A 169 -9.24 -6.35 6.89
C THR A 169 -7.93 -7.00 6.42
N GLN A 170 -7.60 -8.17 6.95
CA GLN A 170 -6.49 -8.99 6.44
C GLN A 170 -7.06 -10.29 5.90
N LEU A 171 -6.78 -10.59 4.64
CA LEU A 171 -7.14 -11.84 4.00
C LEU A 171 -5.90 -12.71 3.89
N LEU A 172 -5.89 -13.81 4.64
CA LEU A 172 -4.86 -14.83 4.58
C LEU A 172 -5.04 -15.64 3.29
N VAL A 173 -3.98 -15.77 2.50
CA VAL A 173 -3.99 -16.47 1.21
C VAL A 173 -2.81 -17.45 1.09
N PRO A 174 -2.84 -18.44 0.19
CA PRO A 174 -1.69 -19.32 -0.03
C PRO A 174 -0.46 -18.54 -0.56
N GLY A 175 0.74 -19.03 -0.27
CA GLY A 175 1.99 -18.49 -0.81
C GLY A 175 2.61 -17.35 0.02
N GLN A 176 3.32 -16.46 -0.67
CA GLN A 176 4.14 -15.37 -0.11
C GLN A 176 3.56 -13.98 -0.45
N GLU A 177 2.25 -13.90 -0.74
CA GLU A 177 1.60 -12.66 -1.15
C GLU A 177 1.66 -11.57 -0.08
N ALA A 178 1.81 -10.33 -0.53
CA ALA A 178 1.90 -9.14 0.31
C ALA A 178 1.40 -7.93 -0.49
N GLN A 179 0.13 -7.56 -0.30
CA GLN A 179 -0.47 -6.50 -1.10
C GLN A 179 -1.34 -5.59 -0.24
N GLU A 180 -1.13 -4.29 -0.41
CA GLU A 180 -1.68 -3.19 0.38
C GLU A 180 -2.97 -2.60 -0.18
N ALA A 181 -3.93 -3.42 -0.59
CA ALA A 181 -5.19 -2.89 -1.14
C ALA A 181 -5.85 -1.84 -0.23
N ALA A 182 -6.64 -0.95 -0.81
CA ALA A 182 -7.31 0.08 -0.04
C ALA A 182 -8.25 -0.55 1.00
N THR A 183 -8.02 -0.33 2.30
CA THR A 183 -8.80 -0.87 3.44
C THR A 183 -8.62 -2.36 3.78
N PHE A 184 -7.86 -3.12 3.00
CA PHE A 184 -7.50 -4.49 3.34
C PHE A 184 -6.14 -4.89 2.78
N SER A 185 -5.50 -5.90 3.36
CA SER A 185 -4.29 -6.48 2.77
C SER A 185 -4.41 -7.98 2.53
N LEU A 186 -3.76 -8.44 1.47
CA LEU A 186 -3.51 -9.85 1.24
C LEU A 186 -2.22 -10.23 1.95
N ILE A 187 -2.26 -11.29 2.75
CA ILE A 187 -1.10 -11.80 3.47
C ILE A 187 -0.95 -13.29 3.17
N GLY A 188 0.20 -13.69 2.65
CA GLY A 188 0.54 -15.07 2.38
C GLY A 188 0.79 -15.87 3.66
N VAL A 189 0.27 -17.10 3.75
CA VAL A 189 0.56 -18.02 4.87
C VAL A 189 2.06 -18.24 5.08
N GLN A 190 2.83 -18.28 4.00
CA GLN A 190 4.28 -18.51 4.07
C GLN A 190 5.03 -17.21 4.44
N ALA A 191 4.45 -16.03 4.18
CA ALA A 191 5.02 -14.74 4.55
C ALA A 191 4.91 -14.45 6.07
N LEU A 192 4.06 -15.21 6.78
CA LEU A 192 3.90 -15.12 8.23
C LEU A 192 4.77 -16.11 9.02
N GLN A 193 5.52 -17.00 8.35
CA GLN A 193 6.29 -18.06 9.02
C GLN A 193 7.27 -17.48 10.04
N ASP A 194 8.10 -16.52 9.63
CA ASP A 194 9.08 -15.88 10.50
C ASP A 194 8.39 -15.18 11.70
N GLU A 195 7.24 -14.55 11.49
CA GLU A 195 6.48 -13.88 12.56
C GLU A 195 5.84 -14.86 13.55
N GLN A 196 5.44 -16.05 13.07
CA GLN A 196 4.90 -17.11 13.92
C GLN A 196 5.98 -17.74 14.80
N GLU A 197 7.20 -17.83 14.29
CA GLU A 197 8.37 -18.33 15.04
C GLU A 197 8.89 -17.28 16.03
N ASP A 198 8.96 -16.01 15.61
CA ASP A 198 9.40 -14.89 16.42
C ASP A 198 8.53 -13.65 16.14
N PRO A 199 7.70 -13.19 17.12
CA PRO A 199 6.92 -11.96 16.96
C PRO A 199 7.78 -10.73 16.63
N ALA A 200 9.05 -10.72 17.09
CA ALA A 200 10.01 -9.66 16.76
C ALA A 200 10.54 -9.75 15.32
N SER A 201 10.19 -10.78 14.56
CA SER A 201 10.43 -10.88 13.12
C SER A 201 9.24 -10.37 12.29
N SER A 202 8.17 -9.88 12.92
CA SER A 202 7.04 -9.23 12.23
C SER A 202 7.50 -8.04 11.39
N TRP A 203 7.46 -8.24 10.08
CA TRP A 203 7.74 -7.21 9.08
C TRP A 203 6.50 -6.97 8.21
N ILE A 204 5.89 -8.05 7.72
CA ILE A 204 4.83 -7.96 6.72
C ILE A 204 3.56 -7.30 7.24
N ILE A 205 3.08 -7.67 8.44
CA ILE A 205 1.87 -7.07 9.00
C ILE A 205 2.07 -5.56 9.21
N ALA A 206 3.23 -5.17 9.74
CA ALA A 206 3.57 -3.77 9.99
C ALA A 206 3.71 -2.98 8.67
N HIS A 207 4.37 -3.55 7.66
CA HIS A 207 4.58 -2.92 6.34
C HIS A 207 3.25 -2.67 5.62
N GLU A 208 2.44 -3.72 5.47
CA GLU A 208 1.15 -3.66 4.77
C GLU A 208 0.14 -2.77 5.49
N MET A 209 0.15 -2.77 6.84
CA MET A 209 -0.68 -1.86 7.62
C MET A 209 -0.21 -0.40 7.49
N ALA A 210 1.10 -0.14 7.49
CA ALA A 210 1.64 1.22 7.35
C ALA A 210 1.17 1.86 6.04
N HIS A 211 0.97 1.06 4.98
CA HIS A 211 0.46 1.54 3.71
C HIS A 211 -0.94 2.17 3.78
N GLN A 212 -1.75 1.82 4.78
CA GLN A 212 -3.06 2.44 4.96
C GLN A 212 -2.95 3.96 5.15
N TRP A 213 -1.84 4.46 5.71
CA TRP A 213 -1.52 5.89 5.75
C TRP A 213 -0.61 6.33 4.60
N TRP A 214 0.52 5.65 4.39
CA TRP A 214 1.55 6.06 3.42
C TRP A 214 1.59 5.11 2.23
N GLY A 215 1.00 5.54 1.11
CA GLY A 215 0.70 4.71 -0.05
C GLY A 215 -0.77 4.80 -0.41
N ASN A 216 -1.66 4.69 0.59
CA ASN A 216 -3.11 4.64 0.34
C ASN A 216 -3.80 5.97 0.64
N LEU A 217 -3.62 6.49 1.86
CA LEU A 217 -4.20 7.79 2.24
C LEU A 217 -3.43 8.96 1.62
N VAL A 218 -2.10 8.89 1.71
CA VAL A 218 -1.15 9.82 1.11
C VAL A 218 -0.36 9.04 0.07
N THR A 219 -0.57 9.30 -1.22
CA THR A 219 0.03 8.51 -2.30
C THR A 219 0.99 9.37 -3.13
N CYS A 220 2.14 8.84 -3.54
CA CYS A 220 3.00 9.51 -4.50
C CYS A 220 2.24 9.96 -5.76
N ALA A 221 2.59 11.13 -6.30
CA ALA A 221 1.97 11.68 -7.50
C ALA A 221 2.40 10.92 -8.76
N SER A 222 3.63 10.41 -8.77
CA SER A 222 4.22 9.63 -9.87
C SER A 222 5.14 8.54 -9.31
N TRP A 223 5.53 7.59 -10.17
CA TRP A 223 6.46 6.52 -9.79
C TRP A 223 7.87 7.00 -9.42
N GLN A 224 8.25 8.22 -9.83
CA GLN A 224 9.49 8.87 -9.39
C GLN A 224 9.55 8.99 -7.86
N ASP A 225 8.43 9.35 -7.24
CA ASP A 225 8.30 9.54 -5.80
C ASP A 225 7.82 8.27 -5.08
N PHE A 226 7.88 7.09 -5.72
CA PHE A 226 7.35 5.84 -5.13
C PHE A 226 8.06 5.45 -3.83
N TRP A 227 9.29 5.93 -3.60
CA TRP A 227 9.98 5.77 -2.32
C TRP A 227 9.21 6.40 -1.14
N LEU A 228 8.35 7.41 -1.36
CA LEU A 228 7.49 7.96 -0.31
C LEU A 228 6.46 6.95 0.18
N ASN A 229 6.02 6.04 -0.69
CA ASN A 229 5.16 4.94 -0.29
C ASN A 229 6.02 3.92 0.47
N GLU A 230 7.05 3.37 -0.18
CA GLU A 230 7.74 2.18 0.33
C GLU A 230 8.83 2.43 1.36
N GLY A 231 9.60 3.50 1.19
CA GLY A 231 10.67 3.88 2.11
C GLY A 231 10.11 4.34 3.45
N ILE A 232 8.99 5.05 3.45
CA ILE A 232 8.30 5.45 4.68
C ILE A 232 7.71 4.23 5.38
N THR A 233 7.00 3.33 4.68
CA THR A 233 6.45 2.12 5.32
C THR A 233 7.55 1.20 5.85
N THR A 234 8.62 0.99 5.08
CA THR A 234 9.79 0.21 5.54
C THR A 234 10.41 0.83 6.80
N PHE A 235 10.53 2.16 6.87
CA PHE A 235 11.00 2.83 8.09
C PHE A 235 10.01 2.66 9.26
N MET A 236 8.71 2.66 9.01
CA MET A 236 7.70 2.48 10.05
C MET A 236 7.73 1.07 10.65
N VAL A 237 8.15 0.06 9.88
CA VAL A 237 8.45 -1.26 10.43
C VAL A 237 9.57 -1.16 11.46
N ALA A 238 10.71 -0.54 11.11
CA ALA A 238 11.80 -0.33 12.05
C ALA A 238 11.33 0.43 13.31
N ALA A 239 10.57 1.52 13.14
CA ALA A 239 10.07 2.32 14.25
C ALA A 239 9.07 1.54 15.14
N TRP A 240 8.20 0.71 14.55
CA TRP A 240 7.32 -0.18 15.30
C TRP A 240 8.13 -1.20 16.11
N LYS A 241 9.12 -1.83 15.48
CA LYS A 241 9.95 -2.84 16.15
C LYS A 241 10.78 -2.23 17.27
N GLN A 242 11.24 -0.98 17.11
CA GLN A 242 11.83 -0.21 18.21
C GLN A 242 10.86 -0.05 19.39
N HIS A 243 9.61 0.31 19.11
CA HIS A 243 8.59 0.51 20.13
C HIS A 243 8.22 -0.77 20.87
N ALA A 244 8.06 -1.88 20.15
CA ALA A 244 7.60 -3.16 20.71
C ALA A 244 8.73 -4.00 21.33
N PHE A 245 9.94 -3.94 20.76
CA PHE A 245 11.04 -4.86 21.09
C PHE A 245 12.37 -4.17 21.42
N GLY A 246 12.42 -2.83 21.35
CA GLY A 246 13.58 -2.03 21.75
C GLY A 246 14.61 -1.78 20.65
N GLU A 247 15.71 -1.12 21.05
CA GLU A 247 16.71 -0.59 20.12
C GLU A 247 17.41 -1.65 19.26
N ALA A 248 17.63 -2.85 19.80
CA ALA A 248 18.27 -3.93 19.05
C ALA A 248 17.45 -4.34 17.81
N ALA A 249 16.12 -4.43 17.95
CA ALA A 249 15.23 -4.75 16.83
C ALA A 249 15.18 -3.64 15.77
N TYR A 250 15.28 -2.37 16.20
CA TYR A 250 15.42 -1.23 15.29
C TYR A 250 16.70 -1.33 14.46
N GLN A 251 17.84 -1.58 15.12
CA GLN A 251 19.12 -1.68 14.42
C GLN A 251 19.18 -2.88 13.47
N GLN A 252 18.55 -4.01 13.82
CA GLN A 252 18.44 -5.15 12.91
C GLN A 252 17.74 -4.80 11.59
N GLU A 253 16.65 -4.03 11.62
CA GLU A 253 15.98 -3.55 10.40
C GLU A 253 16.85 -2.59 9.59
N LEU A 254 17.57 -1.69 10.26
CA LEU A 254 18.48 -0.77 9.57
C LEU A 254 19.68 -1.50 8.96
N ASP A 255 20.21 -2.52 9.64
CA ASP A 255 21.27 -3.38 9.12
C ASP A 255 20.79 -4.16 7.91
N GLU A 256 19.56 -4.69 7.94
CA GLU A 256 18.98 -5.35 6.78
C GLU A 256 18.81 -4.39 5.60
N ALA A 257 18.34 -3.16 5.86
CA ALA A 257 18.26 -2.13 4.84
C ALA A 257 19.65 -1.78 4.26
N ARG A 258 20.70 -1.70 5.10
CA ARG A 258 22.09 -1.49 4.64
C ARG A 258 22.56 -2.64 3.75
N ARG A 259 22.32 -3.89 4.15
CA ARG A 259 22.68 -5.08 3.35
C ARG A 259 22.00 -5.07 1.98
N ARG A 260 20.70 -4.80 1.93
CA ARG A 260 19.95 -4.71 0.67
C ARG A 260 20.44 -3.57 -0.21
N LEU A 261 20.71 -2.40 0.36
CA LEU A 261 21.26 -1.27 -0.39
C LEU A 261 22.66 -1.54 -0.94
N ALA A 262 23.50 -2.29 -0.23
CA ALA A 262 24.82 -2.70 -0.71
C ALA A 262 24.73 -3.46 -2.05
N ILE A 263 23.70 -4.30 -2.24
CA ILE A 263 23.46 -5.01 -3.51
C ILE A 263 23.32 -4.04 -4.70
N ALA A 264 22.63 -2.90 -4.51
CA ALA A 264 22.49 -1.90 -5.56
C ALA A 264 23.81 -1.16 -5.81
N ARG A 265 24.54 -0.82 -4.74
CA ARG A 265 25.86 -0.15 -4.81
C ARG A 265 26.92 -1.01 -5.48
N ASP A 266 26.99 -2.30 -5.15
CA ASP A 266 27.90 -3.27 -5.75
C ASP A 266 27.60 -3.48 -7.23
N ALA A 267 26.34 -3.27 -7.64
CA ALA A 267 25.93 -3.25 -9.04
C ALA A 267 26.18 -1.89 -9.74
N GLY A 268 26.88 -0.94 -9.08
CA GLY A 268 27.14 0.40 -9.61
C GLY A 268 25.91 1.31 -9.65
N PHE A 269 24.87 1.00 -8.87
CA PHE A 269 23.59 1.69 -8.90
C PHE A 269 23.27 2.35 -7.55
N ASP A 270 23.65 3.62 -7.38
CA ASP A 270 23.27 4.46 -6.24
C ASP A 270 22.59 5.74 -6.72
N LYS A 271 21.35 5.61 -7.21
CA LYS A 271 20.54 6.74 -7.70
C LYS A 271 19.86 7.50 -6.55
N PRO A 272 19.50 8.79 -6.73
CA PRO A 272 18.65 9.52 -5.79
C PRO A 272 17.31 8.82 -5.55
N LEU A 273 16.63 9.13 -4.44
CA LEU A 273 15.35 8.49 -4.12
C LEU A 273 14.22 8.90 -5.08
N ALA A 274 14.14 10.17 -5.46
CA ALA A 274 13.18 10.70 -6.42
C ALA A 274 13.70 10.54 -7.86
N TRP A 275 13.79 9.30 -8.33
CA TRP A 275 14.39 8.96 -9.62
C TRP A 275 13.40 8.28 -10.57
N SER A 276 13.34 8.74 -11.82
CA SER A 276 12.33 8.33 -12.82
C SER A 276 12.86 7.44 -13.94
N GLY A 277 14.11 6.98 -13.87
CA GLY A 277 14.71 6.13 -14.91
C GLY A 277 14.41 4.64 -14.75
N GLU A 278 15.09 3.83 -15.56
CA GLU A 278 14.94 2.37 -15.58
C GLU A 278 15.84 1.64 -14.59
N TYR A 279 15.23 0.91 -13.65
CA TYR A 279 15.99 0.09 -12.72
C TYR A 279 16.50 -1.20 -13.40
N PRO A 280 17.75 -1.63 -13.17
CA PRO A 280 18.29 -2.84 -13.81
C PRO A 280 17.58 -4.14 -13.41
N SER A 281 16.93 -4.16 -12.25
CA SER A 281 16.12 -5.28 -11.79
C SER A 281 15.15 -4.84 -10.70
N LEU A 282 14.10 -5.63 -10.46
CA LEU A 282 13.20 -5.42 -9.33
C LEU A 282 13.94 -5.44 -7.98
N ARG A 283 14.98 -6.28 -7.85
CA ARG A 283 15.80 -6.36 -6.64
C ARG A 283 16.53 -5.03 -6.35
N ILE A 284 17.14 -4.44 -7.37
CA ILE A 284 17.82 -3.14 -7.26
C ILE A 284 16.81 -2.01 -7.02
N ARG A 285 15.67 -2.05 -7.72
CA ARG A 285 14.57 -1.11 -7.50
C ARG A 285 14.12 -1.09 -6.03
N ARG A 286 13.86 -2.28 -5.46
CA ARG A 286 13.45 -2.42 -4.05
C ARG A 286 14.56 -1.97 -3.09
N ALA A 287 15.83 -2.29 -3.35
CA ALA A 287 16.95 -1.83 -2.55
C ALA A 287 17.02 -0.28 -2.45
N VAL A 288 16.71 0.44 -3.53
CA VAL A 288 16.66 1.91 -3.51
C VAL A 288 15.36 2.40 -2.86
N GLN A 289 14.20 2.01 -3.40
CA GLN A 289 12.92 2.60 -3.00
C GLN A 289 12.51 2.27 -1.56
N TYR A 290 12.88 1.08 -1.06
CA TYR A 290 12.55 0.61 0.27
C TYR A 290 13.72 0.88 1.22
N SER A 291 14.89 0.29 0.93
CA SER A 291 15.99 0.26 1.89
C SER A 291 16.74 1.59 1.99
N LYS A 292 17.12 2.22 0.88
CA LYS A 292 17.68 3.59 0.92
C LYS A 292 16.66 4.58 1.47
N GLY A 293 15.38 4.43 1.12
CA GLY A 293 14.29 5.23 1.65
C GLY A 293 14.19 5.14 3.19
N ALA A 294 14.20 3.91 3.73
CA ALA A 294 14.15 3.70 5.17
C ALA A 294 15.38 4.26 5.90
N LEU A 295 16.57 4.07 5.33
CA LEU A 295 17.82 4.63 5.87
C LEU A 295 17.82 6.16 5.85
N PHE A 296 17.27 6.78 4.81
CA PHE A 296 17.08 8.22 4.76
C PHE A 296 16.14 8.70 5.86
N MET A 297 15.00 8.05 6.05
CA MET A 297 14.05 8.40 7.13
C MET A 297 14.68 8.25 8.52
N ALA A 298 15.47 7.20 8.74
CA ALA A 298 16.23 7.01 9.99
C ALA A 298 17.27 8.10 10.21
N HIS A 299 18.02 8.46 9.16
CA HIS A 299 19.00 9.54 9.22
C HIS A 299 18.33 10.91 9.45
N LEU A 300 17.18 11.15 8.85
CA LEU A 300 16.38 12.35 9.05
C LEU A 300 15.87 12.44 10.50
N ARG A 301 15.36 11.33 11.07
CA ARG A 301 14.96 11.24 12.48
C ARG A 301 16.12 11.54 13.42
N GLN A 302 17.29 10.95 13.17
CA GLN A 302 18.50 11.23 13.94
C GLN A 302 18.91 12.70 13.85
N THR A 303 18.86 13.27 12.65
CA THR A 303 19.26 14.66 12.39
C THR A 303 18.35 15.65 13.09
N LEU A 304 17.03 15.43 13.04
CA LEU A 304 16.03 16.35 13.58
C LEU A 304 15.73 16.14 15.07
N GLY A 305 15.98 14.93 15.58
CA GLY A 305 15.54 14.49 16.90
C GLY A 305 14.06 14.06 16.92
N GLU A 306 13.70 13.29 17.95
CA GLU A 306 12.38 12.64 18.10
C GLU A 306 11.21 13.61 17.95
N GLN A 307 11.23 14.72 18.69
CA GLN A 307 10.09 15.63 18.76
C GLN A 307 9.78 16.26 17.39
N ALA A 308 10.79 16.81 16.73
CA ALA A 308 10.64 17.46 15.44
C ALA A 308 10.29 16.46 14.33
N PHE A 309 10.95 15.30 14.30
CA PHE A 309 10.67 14.27 13.31
C PHE A 309 9.22 13.79 13.36
N TRP A 310 8.73 13.39 14.54
CA TRP A 310 7.36 12.91 14.68
C TRP A 310 6.33 14.03 14.48
N ALA A 311 6.64 15.27 14.85
CA ALA A 311 5.80 16.42 14.51
C ALA A 311 5.73 16.65 12.98
N GLY A 312 6.84 16.48 12.27
CA GLY A 312 6.94 16.53 10.82
C GLY A 312 6.13 15.43 10.14
N MET A 313 6.25 14.18 10.58
CA MET A 313 5.45 13.05 10.07
C MET A 313 3.94 13.30 10.23
N ARG A 314 3.50 13.72 11.43
CA ARG A 314 2.09 14.05 11.65
C ARG A 314 1.62 15.19 10.77
N ARG A 315 2.43 16.22 10.59
CA ARG A 315 2.12 17.35 9.71
C ARG A 315 2.00 16.91 8.25
N TYR A 316 2.97 16.14 7.77
CA TYR A 316 3.01 15.58 6.42
C TYR A 316 1.74 14.78 6.15
N THR A 317 1.38 13.86 7.03
CA THR A 317 0.19 13.02 6.84
C THR A 317 -1.11 13.83 6.91
N ARG A 318 -1.29 14.68 7.93
CA ARG A 318 -2.52 15.48 8.11
C ARG A 318 -2.77 16.46 6.96
N LYS A 319 -1.72 17.11 6.45
CA LYS A 319 -1.83 18.07 5.33
C LYS A 319 -2.22 17.38 4.02
N ASN A 320 -1.91 16.10 3.88
CA ASN A 320 -2.00 15.39 2.61
C ASN A 320 -3.06 14.27 2.59
N VAL A 321 -3.96 14.21 3.58
CA VAL A 321 -5.07 13.26 3.62
C VAL A 321 -5.86 13.27 2.31
N GLY A 322 -5.88 12.13 1.60
CA GLY A 322 -6.60 11.95 0.34
C GLY A 322 -5.94 12.63 -0.87
N ARG A 323 -4.80 13.29 -0.69
CA ARG A 323 -4.05 13.98 -1.76
C ARG A 323 -2.99 13.06 -2.35
N THR A 324 -2.35 13.57 -3.38
CA THR A 324 -1.10 13.04 -3.93
C THR A 324 0.06 13.94 -3.51
N VAL A 325 1.25 13.37 -3.36
CA VAL A 325 2.43 14.05 -2.83
C VAL A 325 3.66 13.84 -3.70
N VAL A 326 4.58 14.79 -3.61
CA VAL A 326 5.95 14.69 -4.12
C VAL A 326 6.94 14.83 -2.96
N SER A 327 8.20 14.50 -3.18
CA SER A 327 9.24 14.53 -2.13
C SER A 327 9.38 15.89 -1.43
N HIS A 328 9.13 17.00 -2.13
CA HIS A 328 9.10 18.34 -1.54
C HIS A 328 8.00 18.53 -0.47
N ASP A 329 6.90 17.80 -0.55
CA ASP A 329 5.84 17.88 0.48
C ASP A 329 6.34 17.31 1.83
N LEU A 330 7.14 16.24 1.79
CA LEU A 330 7.78 15.68 2.98
C LEU A 330 8.85 16.63 3.51
N GLN A 331 9.73 17.14 2.63
CA GLN A 331 10.75 18.12 2.99
C GLN A 331 10.12 19.31 3.74
N GLY A 332 9.14 19.98 3.12
CA GLY A 332 8.52 21.16 3.71
C GLY A 332 7.77 20.88 5.01
N ALA A 333 7.25 19.67 5.21
CA ALA A 333 6.65 19.28 6.49
C ALA A 333 7.71 19.13 7.60
N MET A 334 8.87 18.57 7.26
CA MET A 334 10.00 18.36 8.17
C MET A 334 10.71 19.67 8.53
N GLU A 335 10.93 20.55 7.55
CA GLU A 335 11.48 21.89 7.76
C GLU A 335 10.56 22.73 8.65
N HIS A 336 9.24 22.69 8.40
CA HIS A 336 8.28 23.41 9.23
C HIS A 336 8.26 22.92 10.68
N ALA A 337 8.39 21.62 10.90
CA ALA A 337 8.38 21.05 12.25
C ALA A 337 9.69 21.26 13.01
N SER A 338 10.82 21.38 12.30
CA SER A 338 12.15 21.51 12.90
C SER A 338 12.68 22.94 12.94
N GLY A 339 12.15 23.85 12.11
CA GLY A 339 12.69 25.19 11.92
C GLY A 339 14.05 25.22 11.20
N ARG A 340 14.46 24.11 10.56
CA ARG A 340 15.75 23.96 9.88
C ARG A 340 15.55 23.90 8.38
N ASP A 341 16.50 24.44 7.63
CA ASP A 341 16.63 24.21 6.18
C ASP A 341 17.19 22.81 5.94
N LEU A 342 16.48 22.01 5.14
CA LEU A 342 16.86 20.64 4.79
C LEU A 342 17.21 20.48 3.32
N SER A 343 17.32 21.59 2.57
CA SER A 343 17.58 21.60 1.13
C SER A 343 18.83 20.80 0.76
N ALA A 344 19.96 21.03 1.44
CA ALA A 344 21.20 20.30 1.18
C ALA A 344 21.07 18.78 1.45
N LEU A 345 20.34 18.42 2.51
CA LEU A 345 20.13 17.02 2.87
C LEU A 345 19.24 16.30 1.85
N PHE A 346 18.14 16.93 1.43
CA PHE A 346 17.26 16.36 0.41
C PHE A 346 17.90 16.37 -0.98
N ALA A 347 18.72 17.36 -1.32
CA ALA A 347 19.51 17.33 -2.55
C ALA A 347 20.42 16.09 -2.60
N GLN A 348 21.18 15.84 -1.52
CA GLN A 348 22.08 14.69 -1.45
C GLN A 348 21.37 13.33 -1.56
N TRP A 349 20.22 13.16 -0.89
CA TRP A 349 19.57 11.85 -0.76
C TRP A 349 18.45 11.61 -1.76
N VAL A 350 17.67 12.65 -2.05
CA VAL A 350 16.36 12.53 -2.68
C VAL A 350 16.37 13.03 -4.11
N TYR A 351 16.84 14.25 -4.36
CA TYR A 351 16.79 14.85 -5.69
C TYR A 351 18.03 14.51 -6.53
N GLY A 352 19.16 14.28 -5.87
CA GLY A 352 20.47 14.30 -6.49
C GLY A 352 20.99 15.72 -6.63
N ASP A 353 22.28 15.86 -6.93
CA ASP A 353 22.83 17.15 -7.30
C ASP A 353 22.22 17.53 -8.66
N GLU A 354 21.46 18.63 -8.72
CA GLU A 354 21.03 19.24 -10.00
C GLU A 354 22.23 19.69 -10.88
N ALA A 355 23.45 19.49 -10.42
CA ALA A 355 24.68 19.69 -11.16
C ALA A 355 25.29 18.34 -11.59
N THR A 356 24.72 17.70 -12.61
CA THR A 356 25.43 16.94 -13.68
C THR A 356 24.47 16.05 -14.48
N ASN A 357 23.65 16.68 -15.33
CA ASN A 357 23.62 16.47 -16.80
C ASN A 357 22.37 17.10 -17.42
#